data_AF-A0A554L6K9-F1
#
_entry.id   AF-A0A554L6K9-F1
#
_cell.length_a   1.000
_cell.length_b   1.000
_cell.length_c   1.000
_cell.angle_alpha   90.00
_cell.angle_beta   90.00
_cell.angle_gamma   90.00
#
_symmetry.space_group_name_H-M   'P 1'
#
loop_
_entity.id
_entity.type
_entity.pdbx_description
1 polymer ?
#
loop_
_entity_poly.entity_id
_entity_poly.type
_entity_poly.pdbx_seq_one_letter_code
_entity_poly.pdbx_strand_id
1 'polypeptide(L)'
;MCGIVGYGGFTRKVSLDKALTTIKHRGPDGNGTEYFEDVALGNTRLAILDLSEKGHQPMFNKDRSLCITFNGEIYNFLEVKKLLDHKYKFRSNSDTEVILYAYQEWGFKCLEKLEGMFSFVIYDRGKKLLFGARDRLGQKPLKYYFDNGKLIFASEIKAILKLLDDKPGLDNIAIDNFLTLQYIPTPATGFKKLYKLPPGHYFIYKGKKLSIKRYWSLNFSKKLVLSTEEWQNLVFNEIKRAVQSHLVSDVPVGALLSGGLDSSIIVALMSLNSSKRVSTFNIGFDNDKFDESPYAKIVSKLYKTEHTELNITSADLINNLKKIAEVYDEPIGDNSILPTLLVSKLVSKKVKVALTGDGGDENFAGYDRYAIVNIASFIEKSPPIFKKVAHLNAKTAFQLHPSKLTERINRFFSSLDDQFYRKYVNYNSFFSSVTKHTLYSDEFNESIGDNDSYENYSNYFDEKLSDLDNALRIDIQTYLPDDLLYKTDTASMAYGLELRSPFLDHSLMEKMAAMPSQMKIKLLTKKKILKEIALKNNLLPKEIINRPKHGFIIPLNRWFKGSLKKYIYDTILSSSIIEKIFDKNRIENYLDSYYKTNLNYDNNIFALLTLALWVDKYHK
;
A
#
# COMPACT_ATOMS: atom_id res chain seq x y z
N MET A 1 -14.85 -6.72 4.39
CA MET A 1 -13.44 -7.17 4.28
C MET A 1 -13.20 -8.48 5.04
N CYS A 2 -12.27 -9.32 4.60
CA CYS A 2 -12.15 -10.67 5.15
C CYS A 2 -10.67 -11.08 5.32
N GLY A 3 -10.43 -12.18 6.01
CA GLY A 3 -9.19 -12.96 5.89
C GLY A 3 -9.46 -14.21 5.06
N ILE A 4 -8.64 -14.48 4.05
CA ILE A 4 -8.71 -15.74 3.29
C ILE A 4 -7.50 -16.61 3.57
N VAL A 5 -7.70 -17.93 3.56
CA VAL A 5 -6.63 -18.93 3.66
C VAL A 5 -7.04 -20.19 2.92
N GLY A 6 -6.09 -20.95 2.37
CA GLY A 6 -6.37 -22.24 1.80
C GLY A 6 -5.14 -22.90 1.20
N TYR A 7 -5.34 -24.10 0.65
CA TYR A 7 -4.26 -24.87 0.05
C TYR A 7 -4.72 -25.72 -1.13
N GLY A 8 -3.76 -26.19 -1.93
CA GLY A 8 -3.92 -27.18 -2.99
C GLY A 8 -2.73 -28.15 -3.07
N GLY A 9 -2.98 -29.40 -3.41
CA GLY A 9 -1.94 -30.44 -3.61
C GLY A 9 -1.48 -31.16 -2.34
N PHE A 10 -2.26 -31.08 -1.26
CA PHE A 10 -1.99 -31.80 -0.03
C PHE A 10 -2.47 -33.25 -0.14
N THR A 11 -1.67 -34.19 0.36
CA THR A 11 -2.00 -35.64 0.35
C THR A 11 -2.91 -36.06 1.51
N ARG A 12 -3.01 -35.23 2.55
CA ARG A 12 -3.86 -35.42 3.71
C ARG A 12 -4.60 -34.14 4.04
N LYS A 13 -5.79 -34.26 4.62
CA LYS A 13 -6.51 -33.12 5.19
C LYS A 13 -5.66 -32.48 6.29
N VAL A 14 -5.44 -31.17 6.18
CA VAL A 14 -4.79 -30.35 7.21
C VAL A 14 -5.81 -29.33 7.71
N SER A 15 -6.04 -29.25 9.02
CA SER A 15 -6.98 -28.27 9.56
C SER A 15 -6.50 -26.83 9.33
N LEU A 16 -7.42 -25.97 8.89
CA LEU A 16 -7.19 -24.53 8.73
C LEU A 16 -7.37 -23.74 10.04
N ASP A 17 -7.80 -24.35 11.15
CA ASP A 17 -8.25 -23.63 12.35
C ASP A 17 -7.14 -22.76 12.96
N LYS A 18 -5.92 -23.30 13.04
CA LYS A 18 -4.75 -22.56 13.55
C LYS A 18 -4.42 -21.37 12.64
N ALA A 19 -4.56 -21.53 11.33
CA ALA A 19 -4.32 -20.47 10.37
C ALA A 19 -5.41 -19.39 10.45
N LEU A 20 -6.68 -19.79 10.48
CA LEU A 20 -7.83 -18.89 10.63
C LEU A 20 -7.76 -18.06 11.92
N THR A 21 -7.32 -18.67 13.02
CA THR A 21 -7.14 -17.97 14.31
C THR A 21 -6.17 -16.79 14.17
N THR A 22 -5.10 -16.93 13.39
CA THR A 22 -4.10 -15.86 13.20
C THR A 22 -4.60 -14.68 12.37
N ILE A 23 -5.72 -14.83 11.64
CA ILE A 23 -6.31 -13.81 10.77
C ILE A 23 -7.74 -13.44 11.18
N LYS A 24 -8.16 -13.83 12.39
CA LYS A 24 -9.50 -13.54 12.91
C LYS A 24 -9.75 -12.05 13.10
N HIS A 25 -8.70 -11.26 13.41
CA HIS A 25 -8.80 -9.80 13.55
C HIS A 25 -9.33 -9.11 12.28
N ARG A 26 -9.05 -9.70 11.10
CA ARG A 26 -9.51 -9.20 9.81
C ARG A 26 -11.03 -9.33 9.63
N GLY A 27 -11.62 -10.37 10.22
CA GLY A 27 -13.01 -10.74 10.02
C GLY A 27 -13.62 -11.27 11.32
N PRO A 28 -13.97 -10.38 12.25
CA PRO A 28 -14.43 -10.78 13.58
C PRO A 28 -15.88 -11.28 13.62
N ASP A 29 -16.67 -11.05 12.58
CA ASP A 29 -18.11 -11.32 12.58
C ASP A 29 -18.46 -12.78 12.23
N GLY A 30 -17.56 -13.52 11.57
CA GLY A 30 -17.81 -14.90 11.18
C GLY A 30 -16.57 -15.64 10.69
N ASN A 31 -16.65 -16.96 10.56
CA ASN A 31 -15.63 -17.79 9.93
C ASN A 31 -16.25 -19.04 9.31
N GLY A 32 -15.53 -19.64 8.34
CA GLY A 32 -15.97 -20.86 7.67
C GLY A 32 -14.82 -21.60 7.00
N THR A 33 -15.00 -22.90 6.78
CA THR A 33 -14.04 -23.76 6.06
C THR A 33 -14.77 -24.72 5.14
N GLU A 34 -14.16 -25.03 4.00
CA GLU A 34 -14.60 -26.07 3.08
C GLU A 34 -13.41 -26.93 2.69
N TYR A 35 -13.58 -28.25 2.82
CA TYR A 35 -12.54 -29.24 2.55
C TYR A 35 -12.97 -30.12 1.39
N PHE A 36 -12.04 -30.32 0.46
CA PHE A 36 -12.13 -31.25 -0.65
C PHE A 36 -11.00 -32.28 -0.51
N GLU A 37 -10.76 -33.11 -1.53
CA GLU A 37 -9.74 -34.17 -1.49
C GLU A 37 -8.33 -33.61 -1.27
N ASP A 38 -7.85 -32.75 -2.18
CA ASP A 38 -6.50 -32.14 -2.14
C ASP A 38 -6.53 -30.61 -1.99
N VAL A 39 -7.70 -30.03 -1.75
CA VAL A 39 -7.95 -28.58 -1.68
C VAL A 39 -8.72 -28.24 -0.41
N ALA A 40 -8.41 -27.11 0.21
CA ALA A 40 -9.25 -26.51 1.24
C ALA A 40 -9.32 -24.98 1.08
N LEU A 41 -10.49 -24.41 1.41
CA LEU A 41 -10.73 -22.97 1.44
C LEU A 41 -11.21 -22.58 2.84
N GLY A 42 -10.75 -21.44 3.34
CA GLY A 42 -11.14 -20.88 4.63
C GLY A 42 -11.33 -19.36 4.53
N ASN A 43 -12.19 -18.84 5.40
CA ASN A 43 -12.52 -17.42 5.46
C ASN A 43 -12.76 -16.95 6.92
N THR A 44 -12.35 -15.72 7.24
CA THR A 44 -12.83 -14.94 8.38
C THR A 44 -13.53 -13.69 7.84
N ARG A 45 -14.73 -13.38 8.32
CA ARG A 45 -15.64 -12.43 7.69
C ARG A 45 -15.83 -11.16 8.53
N LEU A 46 -15.64 -9.98 7.92
CA LEU A 46 -16.23 -8.71 8.37
C LEU A 46 -17.47 -8.47 7.50
N ALA A 47 -18.65 -8.54 8.11
CA ALA A 47 -19.92 -8.37 7.42
C ALA A 47 -20.17 -6.87 7.16
N ILE A 48 -20.13 -6.49 5.87
CA ILE A 48 -20.36 -5.12 5.37
C ILE A 48 -21.53 -5.10 4.40
N LEU A 49 -21.56 -6.05 3.45
CA LEU A 49 -22.68 -6.30 2.55
C LEU A 49 -23.33 -7.66 2.86
N ASP A 50 -24.65 -7.69 2.80
CA ASP A 50 -25.52 -8.83 3.10
C ASP A 50 -25.21 -9.44 4.48
N LEU A 51 -25.63 -8.78 5.54
CA LEU A 51 -25.33 -9.18 6.94
C LEU A 51 -25.94 -10.52 7.35
N SER A 52 -26.69 -11.18 6.47
CA SER A 52 -27.29 -12.49 6.73
C SER A 52 -26.31 -13.66 6.50
N GLU A 53 -26.76 -14.86 6.83
CA GLU A 53 -26.06 -16.12 6.52
C GLU A 53 -25.87 -16.35 5.01
N LYS A 54 -26.63 -15.66 4.16
CA LYS A 54 -26.49 -15.78 2.70
C LYS A 54 -25.18 -15.19 2.19
N GLY A 55 -24.55 -14.29 2.95
CA GLY A 55 -23.22 -13.76 2.68
C GLY A 55 -22.07 -14.58 3.29
N HIS A 56 -22.35 -15.75 3.87
CA HIS A 56 -21.33 -16.60 4.49
C HIS A 56 -20.31 -17.11 3.46
N GLN A 57 -19.05 -17.25 3.90
CA GLN A 57 -17.94 -17.73 3.09
C GLN A 57 -17.13 -18.82 3.80
N PRO A 58 -16.55 -19.82 3.10
CA PRO A 58 -16.56 -20.00 1.65
C PRO A 58 -17.95 -20.18 1.04
N MET A 59 -18.19 -19.54 -0.10
CA MET A 59 -19.52 -19.49 -0.74
C MET A 59 -19.58 -20.43 -1.93
N PHE A 60 -20.69 -21.15 -2.10
CA PHE A 60 -20.95 -21.98 -3.28
C PHE A 60 -21.86 -21.29 -4.29
N ASN A 61 -21.72 -21.65 -5.57
CA ASN A 61 -22.79 -21.43 -6.55
C ASN A 61 -23.93 -22.44 -6.34
N LYS A 62 -25.02 -22.31 -7.11
CA LYS A 62 -26.26 -23.09 -6.91
C LYS A 62 -26.07 -24.61 -6.89
N ASP A 63 -25.31 -25.16 -7.84
CA ASP A 63 -25.06 -26.60 -7.97
C ASP A 63 -23.81 -27.07 -7.18
N ARG A 64 -23.17 -26.14 -6.45
CA ARG A 64 -21.94 -26.35 -5.69
C ARG A 64 -20.76 -26.81 -6.55
N SER A 65 -20.77 -26.60 -7.87
CA SER A 65 -19.63 -26.87 -8.75
C SER A 65 -18.47 -25.89 -8.52
N LEU A 66 -18.76 -24.71 -7.99
CA LEU A 66 -17.80 -23.67 -7.65
C LEU A 66 -17.86 -23.36 -6.15
N CYS A 67 -16.70 -23.09 -5.55
CA CYS A 67 -16.57 -22.60 -4.19
C CYS A 67 -15.58 -21.43 -4.14
N ILE A 68 -15.91 -20.33 -3.48
CA ILE A 68 -15.07 -19.12 -3.41
C ILE A 68 -14.76 -18.74 -1.96
N THR A 69 -13.53 -18.28 -1.72
CA THR A 69 -13.19 -17.43 -0.57
C THR A 69 -12.73 -16.07 -1.09
N PHE A 70 -13.24 -14.99 -0.51
CA PHE A 70 -13.09 -13.63 -1.01
C PHE A 70 -12.84 -12.63 0.13
N ASN A 71 -11.87 -11.75 -0.09
CA ASN A 71 -11.56 -10.59 0.72
C ASN A 71 -11.52 -9.36 -0.18
N GLY A 72 -12.52 -8.49 -0.05
CA GLY A 72 -12.61 -7.27 -0.82
C GLY A 72 -14.03 -6.73 -0.90
N GLU A 73 -14.25 -5.90 -1.91
CA GLU A 73 -15.51 -5.29 -2.29
C GLU A 73 -15.52 -5.11 -3.82
N ILE A 74 -16.60 -5.51 -4.49
CA ILE A 74 -16.83 -5.22 -5.91
C ILE A 74 -17.84 -4.07 -6.03
N TYR A 75 -17.36 -2.85 -6.21
CA TYR A 75 -18.19 -1.63 -6.22
C TYR A 75 -19.26 -1.62 -7.33
N ASN A 76 -19.00 -2.27 -8.46
CA ASN A 76 -19.95 -2.36 -9.58
C ASN A 76 -20.78 -3.66 -9.56
N PHE A 77 -20.88 -4.38 -8.43
CA PHE A 77 -21.54 -5.69 -8.40
C PHE A 77 -23.00 -5.67 -8.87
N LEU A 78 -23.74 -4.58 -8.62
CA LEU A 78 -25.12 -4.42 -9.09
C LEU A 78 -25.20 -4.33 -10.62
N GLU A 79 -24.22 -3.68 -11.26
CA GLU A 79 -24.14 -3.59 -12.72
C GLU A 79 -23.81 -4.95 -13.32
N VAL A 80 -22.84 -5.66 -12.74
CA VAL A 80 -22.49 -7.01 -13.18
C VAL A 80 -23.64 -8.00 -12.94
N LYS A 81 -24.35 -7.88 -11.82
CA LYS A 81 -25.54 -8.70 -11.51
C LYS A 81 -26.64 -8.54 -12.56
N LYS A 82 -26.92 -7.31 -13.02
CA LYS A 82 -27.88 -7.05 -14.12
C LYS A 82 -27.48 -7.71 -15.44
N LEU A 83 -26.19 -7.91 -15.69
CA LEU A 83 -25.72 -8.62 -16.89
C LEU A 83 -25.90 -10.16 -16.78
N LEU A 84 -26.20 -10.67 -15.58
CA LEU A 84 -26.22 -12.10 -15.27
C LEU A 84 -27.58 -12.61 -14.79
N ASP A 85 -28.46 -11.74 -14.32
CA ASP A 85 -29.75 -12.08 -13.69
C ASP A 85 -30.73 -12.85 -14.59
N HIS A 86 -30.68 -12.62 -15.91
CA HIS A 86 -31.45 -13.35 -16.91
C HIS A 86 -30.99 -14.82 -17.07
N LYS A 87 -29.78 -15.17 -16.62
CA LYS A 87 -29.23 -16.53 -16.70
C LYS A 87 -29.14 -17.22 -15.33
N TYR A 88 -28.81 -16.47 -14.29
CA TYR A 88 -28.51 -17.00 -12.97
C TYR A 88 -29.48 -16.46 -11.92
N LYS A 89 -30.02 -17.36 -11.10
CA LYS A 89 -30.85 -16.98 -9.94
C LYS A 89 -29.96 -16.73 -8.73
N PHE A 90 -29.81 -15.46 -8.37
CA PHE A 90 -29.08 -15.03 -7.18
C PHE A 90 -29.87 -15.32 -5.90
N ARG A 91 -29.20 -15.81 -4.87
CA ARG A 91 -29.81 -16.10 -3.54
C ARG A 91 -29.39 -15.12 -2.45
N SER A 92 -28.32 -14.36 -2.68
CA SER A 92 -27.75 -13.37 -1.79
C SER A 92 -27.74 -11.98 -2.44
N ASN A 93 -27.47 -10.96 -1.62
CA ASN A 93 -27.18 -9.60 -2.06
C ASN A 93 -25.69 -9.27 -1.95
N SER A 94 -24.84 -10.27 -1.64
CA SER A 94 -23.39 -10.09 -1.62
C SER A 94 -22.82 -10.08 -3.04
N ASP A 95 -21.88 -9.18 -3.24
CA ASP A 95 -20.94 -9.16 -4.36
C ASP A 95 -20.18 -10.49 -4.57
N THR A 96 -19.93 -11.27 -3.51
CA THR A 96 -19.30 -12.59 -3.58
C THR A 96 -20.01 -13.53 -4.57
N GLU A 97 -21.36 -13.56 -4.56
CA GLU A 97 -22.14 -14.42 -5.46
C GLU A 97 -22.03 -13.94 -6.92
N VAL A 98 -21.87 -12.63 -7.12
CA VAL A 98 -21.65 -12.03 -8.44
C VAL A 98 -20.32 -12.51 -9.03
N ILE A 99 -19.25 -12.62 -8.22
CA ILE A 99 -17.96 -13.16 -8.69
C ILE A 99 -18.10 -14.61 -9.17
N LEU A 100 -18.83 -15.45 -8.42
CA LEU A 100 -19.06 -16.85 -8.78
C LEU A 100 -19.73 -16.98 -10.16
N TYR A 101 -20.84 -16.27 -10.36
CA TYR A 101 -21.55 -16.34 -11.64
C TYR A 101 -20.82 -15.62 -12.77
N ALA A 102 -20.06 -14.55 -12.49
CA ALA A 102 -19.20 -13.91 -13.48
C ALA A 102 -18.10 -14.87 -13.95
N TYR A 103 -17.48 -15.64 -13.05
CA TYR A 103 -16.51 -16.69 -13.42
C TYR A 103 -17.19 -17.84 -14.18
N GLN A 104 -18.37 -18.28 -13.74
CA GLN A 104 -19.12 -19.33 -14.42
C GLN A 104 -19.46 -18.95 -15.88
N GLU A 105 -19.81 -17.69 -16.11
CA GLU A 105 -20.18 -17.17 -17.43
C GLU A 105 -18.97 -16.84 -18.32
N TRP A 106 -17.97 -16.12 -17.78
CA TRP A 106 -16.88 -15.53 -18.58
C TRP A 106 -15.51 -16.15 -18.32
N GLY A 107 -15.41 -17.14 -17.43
CA GLY A 107 -14.14 -17.73 -17.00
C GLY A 107 -13.21 -16.66 -16.41
N PHE A 108 -11.93 -16.70 -16.75
CA PHE A 108 -10.94 -15.74 -16.23
C PHE A 108 -11.16 -14.30 -16.73
N LYS A 109 -11.91 -14.11 -17.83
CA LYS A 109 -12.25 -12.77 -18.35
C LYS A 109 -13.24 -12.03 -17.45
N CYS A 110 -13.81 -12.68 -16.43
CA CYS A 110 -14.62 -12.00 -15.42
C CYS A 110 -13.87 -10.82 -14.79
N LEU A 111 -12.53 -10.91 -14.62
CA LEU A 111 -11.69 -9.85 -14.05
C LEU A 111 -11.77 -8.51 -14.81
N GLU A 112 -12.04 -8.56 -16.12
CA GLU A 112 -12.20 -7.35 -16.95
C GLU A 112 -13.50 -6.59 -16.62
N LYS A 113 -14.48 -7.27 -16.01
CA LYS A 113 -15.80 -6.71 -15.67
C LYS A 113 -15.93 -6.27 -14.22
N LEU A 114 -15.03 -6.73 -13.35
CA LEU A 114 -15.08 -6.43 -11.91
C LEU A 114 -14.35 -5.13 -11.61
N GLU A 115 -15.04 -4.21 -10.95
CA GLU A 115 -14.49 -2.96 -10.43
C GLU A 115 -14.49 -3.03 -8.91
N GLY A 116 -13.32 -2.97 -8.29
CA GLY A 116 -13.23 -3.21 -6.85
C GLY A 116 -11.80 -3.31 -6.33
N MET A 117 -11.72 -3.44 -5.01
CA MET A 117 -10.52 -3.88 -4.31
C MET A 117 -10.75 -5.33 -3.88
N PHE A 118 -9.88 -6.27 -4.26
CA PHE A 118 -10.18 -7.68 -4.05
C PHE A 118 -8.96 -8.58 -4.06
N SER A 119 -9.09 -9.64 -3.27
CA SER A 119 -8.35 -10.87 -3.39
C SER A 119 -9.34 -12.02 -3.22
N PHE A 120 -9.36 -12.97 -4.14
CA PHE A 120 -10.23 -14.14 -4.01
C PHE A 120 -9.54 -15.39 -4.53
N VAL A 121 -10.05 -16.55 -4.12
CA VAL A 121 -9.71 -17.85 -4.71
C VAL A 121 -10.98 -18.65 -4.94
N ILE A 122 -11.17 -19.10 -6.18
CA ILE A 122 -12.26 -19.98 -6.61
C ILE A 122 -11.69 -21.39 -6.84
N TYR A 123 -12.31 -22.39 -6.23
CA TYR A 123 -12.14 -23.78 -6.61
C TYR A 123 -13.20 -24.17 -7.63
N ASP A 124 -12.77 -24.44 -8.87
CA ASP A 124 -13.61 -25.02 -9.92
C ASP A 124 -13.45 -26.53 -9.88
N ARG A 125 -14.49 -27.21 -9.35
CA ARG A 125 -14.48 -28.67 -9.15
C ARG A 125 -14.52 -29.42 -10.48
N GLY A 126 -15.25 -28.88 -11.46
CA GLY A 126 -15.37 -29.49 -12.79
C GLY A 126 -14.03 -29.48 -13.53
N LYS A 127 -13.26 -28.38 -13.40
CA LYS A 127 -11.94 -28.24 -14.03
C LYS A 127 -10.77 -28.70 -13.16
N LYS A 128 -11.04 -29.06 -11.89
CA LYS A 128 -10.05 -29.40 -10.84
C LYS A 128 -8.92 -28.38 -10.78
N LEU A 129 -9.27 -27.11 -10.63
CA LEU A 129 -8.30 -26.02 -10.52
C LEU A 129 -8.67 -25.01 -9.44
N LEU A 130 -7.64 -24.37 -8.88
CA LEU A 130 -7.77 -23.15 -8.09
C LEU A 130 -7.45 -21.95 -8.98
N PHE A 131 -8.35 -20.98 -9.01
CA PHE A 131 -8.19 -19.70 -9.69
C PHE A 131 -8.18 -18.60 -8.63
N GLY A 132 -7.01 -18.01 -8.39
CA GLY A 132 -6.86 -16.91 -7.44
C GLY A 132 -6.52 -15.61 -8.15
N ALA A 133 -7.10 -14.49 -7.73
CA ALA A 133 -6.84 -13.20 -8.33
C ALA A 133 -6.64 -12.11 -7.27
N ARG A 134 -5.81 -11.12 -7.60
CA ARG A 134 -5.59 -9.89 -6.81
C ARG A 134 -5.93 -8.68 -7.68
N ASP A 135 -6.56 -7.68 -7.09
CA ASP A 135 -7.03 -6.49 -7.78
C ASP A 135 -5.89 -5.71 -8.48
N ARG A 136 -6.31 -4.81 -9.38
CA ARG A 136 -5.46 -4.05 -10.29
C ARG A 136 -4.29 -3.35 -9.62
N LEU A 137 -4.49 -2.86 -8.39
CA LEU A 137 -3.52 -2.04 -7.66
C LEU A 137 -2.99 -2.74 -6.40
N GLY A 138 -3.45 -3.96 -6.12
CA GLY A 138 -3.02 -4.73 -4.97
C GLY A 138 -3.56 -4.19 -3.64
N GLN A 139 -4.70 -3.50 -3.65
CA GLN A 139 -5.36 -2.96 -2.45
C GLN A 139 -5.70 -4.03 -1.41
N LYS A 140 -5.99 -5.26 -1.85
CA LYS A 140 -6.16 -6.42 -0.97
C LYS A 140 -4.97 -7.37 -1.12
N PRO A 141 -4.41 -7.88 0.00
CA PRO A 141 -3.27 -8.77 -0.06
C PRO A 141 -3.66 -10.19 -0.46
N LEU A 142 -2.81 -10.84 -1.27
CA LEU A 142 -2.82 -12.27 -1.51
C LEU A 142 -1.38 -12.77 -1.55
N LYS A 143 -0.98 -13.52 -0.54
CA LYS A 143 0.34 -14.15 -0.43
C LYS A 143 0.22 -15.64 -0.68
N TYR A 144 1.29 -16.26 -1.16
CA TYR A 144 1.32 -17.69 -1.41
C TYR A 144 2.70 -18.29 -1.16
N TYR A 145 2.69 -19.56 -0.76
CA TYR A 145 3.83 -20.47 -0.77
C TYR A 145 3.63 -21.48 -1.89
N PHE A 146 4.68 -21.75 -2.65
CA PHE A 146 4.66 -22.81 -3.64
C PHE A 146 5.98 -23.57 -3.67
N ASP A 147 5.94 -24.86 -3.36
CA ASP A 147 7.10 -25.74 -3.37
C ASP A 147 6.67 -27.18 -3.60
N ASN A 148 7.43 -27.94 -4.39
CA ASN A 148 7.17 -29.35 -4.67
C ASN A 148 5.70 -29.67 -5.03
N GLY A 149 5.05 -28.74 -5.74
CA GLY A 149 3.66 -28.88 -6.17
C GLY A 149 2.60 -28.60 -5.11
N LYS A 150 2.97 -28.24 -3.87
CA LYS A 150 2.05 -27.78 -2.82
C LYS A 150 1.85 -26.27 -2.92
N LEU A 151 0.61 -25.83 -2.98
CA LEU A 151 0.23 -24.41 -2.90
C LEU A 151 -0.43 -24.14 -1.55
N ILE A 152 0.00 -23.08 -0.86
CA ILE A 152 -0.73 -22.51 0.27
C ILE A 152 -0.90 -21.02 -0.02
N PHE A 153 -2.08 -20.46 0.22
CA PHE A 153 -2.33 -19.04 0.04
C PHE A 153 -3.05 -18.45 1.25
N ALA A 154 -2.82 -17.16 1.51
CA ALA A 154 -3.55 -16.43 2.53
C ALA A 154 -3.50 -14.91 2.34
N SER A 155 -4.35 -14.18 3.05
CA SER A 155 -4.25 -12.72 3.18
C SER A 155 -3.00 -12.27 3.94
N GLU A 156 -2.51 -13.08 4.87
CA GLU A 156 -1.40 -12.75 5.80
C GLU A 156 -0.45 -13.94 5.92
N ILE A 157 0.87 -13.70 5.91
CA ILE A 157 1.91 -14.73 5.86
C ILE A 157 1.86 -15.61 7.12
N LYS A 158 1.55 -15.05 8.28
CA LYS A 158 1.42 -15.81 9.53
C LYS A 158 0.39 -16.94 9.46
N ALA A 159 -0.64 -16.84 8.62
CA ALA A 159 -1.57 -17.93 8.36
C ALA A 159 -0.91 -19.06 7.54
N ILE A 160 -0.10 -18.72 6.53
CA ILE A 160 0.65 -19.69 5.73
C ILE A 160 1.66 -20.42 6.62
N LEU A 161 2.37 -19.71 7.50
CA LEU A 161 3.33 -20.30 8.44
C LEU A 161 2.71 -21.33 9.38
N LYS A 162 1.39 -21.29 9.65
CA LYS A 162 0.70 -22.31 10.46
C LYS A 162 0.39 -23.61 9.71
N LEU A 163 0.51 -23.60 8.39
CA LEU A 163 0.22 -24.74 7.52
C LEU A 163 1.49 -25.38 6.94
N LEU A 164 2.65 -24.78 7.18
CA LEU A 164 3.95 -25.33 6.81
C LEU A 164 4.48 -26.25 7.92
N ASP A 165 5.09 -27.35 7.51
CA ASP A 165 5.79 -28.27 8.42
C ASP A 165 7.06 -27.58 8.97
N ASP A 166 7.82 -26.91 8.09
CA ASP A 166 9.04 -26.18 8.44
C ASP A 166 8.88 -24.68 8.20
N LYS A 167 9.45 -23.89 9.11
CA LYS A 167 9.48 -22.43 8.99
C LYS A 167 10.48 -22.03 7.88
N PRO A 168 10.07 -21.23 6.89
CA PRO A 168 11.00 -20.75 5.87
C PRO A 168 12.09 -19.87 6.47
N GLY A 169 13.31 -19.99 5.92
CA GLY A 169 14.43 -19.12 6.27
C GLY A 169 14.24 -17.68 5.78
N LEU A 170 15.13 -16.81 6.24
CA LEU A 170 15.21 -15.41 5.84
C LEU A 170 15.57 -15.28 4.35
N ASP A 171 14.89 -14.40 3.62
CA ASP A 171 15.26 -14.02 2.26
C ASP A 171 16.19 -12.80 2.28
N ASN A 172 17.50 -13.05 2.18
CA ASN A 172 18.52 -12.00 2.36
C ASN A 172 18.46 -10.92 1.26
N ILE A 173 18.09 -11.28 0.02
CA ILE A 173 17.89 -10.32 -1.08
C ILE A 173 16.70 -9.40 -0.77
N ALA A 174 15.60 -9.97 -0.24
CA ALA A 174 14.45 -9.18 0.18
C ALA A 174 14.79 -8.19 1.31
N ILE A 175 15.61 -8.61 2.29
CA ILE A 175 16.07 -7.74 3.38
C ILE A 175 17.00 -6.64 2.86
N ASP A 176 17.89 -6.97 1.95
CA ASP A 176 18.77 -5.98 1.31
C ASP A 176 17.97 -4.91 0.55
N ASN A 177 16.93 -5.33 -0.19
CA ASN A 177 16.01 -4.41 -0.86
C ASN A 177 15.20 -3.57 0.13
N PHE A 178 14.74 -4.16 1.24
CA PHE A 178 14.04 -3.45 2.31
C PHE A 178 14.88 -2.30 2.89
N LEU A 179 16.18 -2.49 3.11
CA LEU A 179 17.03 -1.42 3.65
C LEU A 179 17.20 -0.27 2.65
N THR A 180 17.18 -0.55 1.34
CA THR A 180 17.16 0.50 0.32
C THR A 180 15.81 1.22 0.27
N LEU A 181 14.69 0.50 0.36
CA LEU A 181 13.37 1.00 -0.03
C LEU A 181 12.40 1.31 1.13
N GLN A 182 12.68 0.80 2.33
CA GLN A 182 11.78 0.71 3.51
C GLN A 182 10.59 -0.25 3.38
N TYR A 183 10.47 -0.98 2.28
CA TYR A 183 9.48 -2.02 2.08
C TYR A 183 10.09 -3.14 1.23
N ILE A 184 9.52 -4.35 1.32
CA ILE A 184 9.95 -5.47 0.47
C ILE A 184 9.16 -5.43 -0.84
N PRO A 185 9.82 -5.26 -2.00
CA PRO A 185 9.12 -5.19 -3.28
C PRO A 185 8.52 -6.54 -3.67
N THR A 186 7.31 -6.51 -4.24
CA THR A 186 6.66 -7.67 -4.87
C THR A 186 7.54 -8.22 -6.02
N PRO A 187 7.64 -9.55 -6.22
CA PRO A 187 6.87 -10.61 -5.56
C PRO A 187 7.50 -11.16 -4.28
N ALA A 188 8.69 -10.71 -3.89
CA ALA A 188 9.41 -11.28 -2.75
C ALA A 188 8.70 -11.01 -1.41
N THR A 189 9.00 -11.83 -0.40
CA THR A 189 8.71 -11.51 1.00
C THR A 189 10.00 -11.63 1.82
N GLY A 190 9.96 -11.26 3.10
CA GLY A 190 11.10 -11.51 4.00
C GLY A 190 11.43 -13.01 4.20
N PHE A 191 10.60 -13.91 3.68
CA PHE A 191 10.74 -15.36 3.82
C PHE A 191 11.04 -16.03 2.48
N LYS A 192 11.95 -17.01 2.48
CA LYS A 192 12.22 -17.85 1.30
C LYS A 192 10.97 -18.61 0.85
N LYS A 193 10.78 -18.75 -0.47
CA LYS A 193 9.65 -19.48 -1.11
C LYS A 193 8.25 -18.95 -0.79
N LEU A 194 8.14 -17.79 -0.16
CA LEU A 194 6.89 -17.09 0.10
C LEU A 194 6.85 -15.82 -0.75
N TYR A 195 5.72 -15.63 -1.43
CA TYR A 195 5.59 -14.61 -2.44
C TYR A 195 4.28 -13.83 -2.28
N LYS A 196 4.30 -12.55 -2.66
CA LYS A 196 3.11 -11.73 -2.90
C LYS A 196 2.63 -11.98 -4.33
N LEU A 197 1.34 -12.25 -4.54
CA LEU A 197 0.77 -12.22 -5.89
C LEU A 197 0.82 -10.77 -6.39
N PRO A 198 1.42 -10.48 -7.56
CA PRO A 198 1.54 -9.09 -7.99
C PRO A 198 0.18 -8.42 -8.28
N PRO A 199 0.07 -7.09 -8.13
CA PRO A 199 -1.13 -6.34 -8.51
C PRO A 199 -1.56 -6.62 -9.95
N GLY A 200 -2.87 -6.71 -10.22
CA GLY A 200 -3.39 -6.96 -11.56
C GLY A 200 -3.01 -8.32 -12.14
N HIS A 201 -2.74 -9.31 -11.28
CA HIS A 201 -2.44 -10.69 -11.67
C HIS A 201 -3.43 -11.69 -11.07
N TYR A 202 -3.52 -12.83 -11.74
CA TYR A 202 -4.15 -14.02 -11.21
C TYR A 202 -3.22 -15.22 -11.33
N PHE A 203 -3.43 -16.22 -10.48
CA PHE A 203 -2.83 -17.53 -10.62
C PHE A 203 -3.86 -18.58 -11.04
N ILE A 204 -3.38 -19.59 -11.76
CA ILE A 204 -4.07 -20.86 -11.98
C ILE A 204 -3.19 -21.94 -11.37
N TYR A 205 -3.76 -22.70 -10.45
CA TYR A 205 -3.15 -23.89 -9.90
C TYR A 205 -3.93 -25.12 -10.35
N LYS A 206 -3.26 -26.01 -11.10
CA LYS A 206 -3.85 -27.23 -11.65
C LYS A 206 -2.80 -28.32 -11.76
N GLY A 207 -3.12 -29.53 -11.31
CA GLY A 207 -2.22 -30.68 -11.43
C GLY A 207 -0.84 -30.41 -10.83
N LYS A 208 -0.80 -29.79 -9.64
CA LYS A 208 0.43 -29.41 -8.92
C LYS A 208 1.33 -28.39 -9.62
N LYS A 209 0.82 -27.69 -10.66
CA LYS A 209 1.53 -26.61 -11.35
C LYS A 209 0.86 -25.28 -11.07
N LEU A 210 1.65 -24.25 -10.82
CA LEU A 210 1.21 -22.87 -10.64
C LEU A 210 1.61 -22.03 -11.86
N SER A 211 0.67 -21.29 -12.43
CA SER A 211 0.91 -20.31 -13.50
C SER A 211 0.36 -18.96 -13.07
N ILE A 212 1.15 -17.90 -13.21
CA ILE A 212 0.77 -16.53 -12.88
C ILE A 212 0.66 -15.74 -14.17
N LYS A 213 -0.43 -14.96 -14.32
CA LYS A 213 -0.72 -14.16 -15.50
C LYS A 213 -1.19 -12.77 -15.12
N ARG A 214 -0.68 -11.76 -15.81
CA ARG A 214 -1.15 -10.38 -15.71
C ARG A 214 -2.45 -10.22 -16.50
N TYR A 215 -3.46 -9.61 -15.90
CA TYR A 215 -4.70 -9.25 -16.59
C TYR A 215 -4.88 -7.73 -16.74
N TRP A 216 -4.08 -6.92 -16.03
CA TRP A 216 -4.17 -5.46 -16.10
C TRP A 216 -2.82 -4.77 -15.87
N SER A 217 -2.65 -3.62 -16.50
CA SER A 217 -1.56 -2.66 -16.26
C SER A 217 -1.95 -1.28 -16.78
N LEU A 218 -1.58 -0.21 -16.07
CA LEU A 218 -1.79 1.16 -16.56
C LEU A 218 -0.95 1.45 -17.79
N ASN A 219 -1.58 2.15 -18.73
CA ASN A 219 -0.94 2.59 -19.97
C ASN A 219 -0.76 4.11 -19.97
N PHE A 220 0.49 4.58 -19.84
CA PHE A 220 0.85 5.99 -19.90
C PHE A 220 1.18 6.48 -21.32
N SER A 221 1.28 5.59 -22.31
CA SER A 221 1.71 5.94 -23.67
C SER A 221 0.58 6.54 -24.52
N LYS A 222 -0.67 6.26 -24.18
CA LYS A 222 -1.85 6.75 -24.92
C LYS A 222 -2.39 8.03 -24.27
N LYS A 223 -1.90 9.19 -24.71
CA LYS A 223 -2.36 10.50 -24.23
C LYS A 223 -3.64 10.95 -24.96
N LEU A 224 -4.60 11.49 -24.22
CA LEU A 224 -5.80 12.11 -24.78
C LEU A 224 -5.57 13.61 -25.02
N VAL A 225 -6.14 14.12 -26.10
CA VAL A 225 -6.12 15.54 -26.46
C VAL A 225 -7.46 16.14 -26.06
N LEU A 226 -7.50 16.85 -24.93
CA LEU A 226 -8.66 17.57 -24.44
C LEU A 226 -8.19 18.94 -23.93
N SER A 227 -9.08 19.92 -23.98
CA SER A 227 -8.87 21.23 -23.35
C SER A 227 -8.76 21.10 -21.83
N THR A 228 -8.21 22.13 -21.18
CA THR A 228 -8.12 22.18 -19.71
C THR A 228 -9.49 22.05 -19.05
N GLU A 229 -10.52 22.69 -19.61
CA GLU A 229 -11.88 22.64 -19.06
C GLU A 229 -12.50 21.24 -19.19
N GLU A 230 -12.34 20.58 -20.35
CA GLU A 230 -12.79 19.20 -20.54
C GLU A 230 -12.12 18.25 -19.56
N TRP A 231 -10.81 18.42 -19.31
CA TRP A 231 -10.10 17.65 -18.29
C TRP A 231 -10.63 17.92 -16.88
N GLN A 232 -10.87 19.18 -16.52
CA GLN A 232 -11.43 19.53 -15.20
C GLN A 232 -12.79 18.85 -14.99
N ASN A 233 -13.66 18.89 -16.00
CA ASN A 233 -15.00 18.29 -15.93
C ASN A 233 -14.94 16.76 -15.90
N LEU A 234 -14.11 16.14 -16.76
CA LEU A 234 -13.93 14.69 -16.82
C LEU A 234 -13.41 14.15 -15.48
N VAL A 235 -12.34 14.73 -14.96
CA VAL A 235 -11.72 14.28 -13.70
C VAL A 235 -12.66 14.51 -12.52
N PHE A 236 -13.35 15.65 -12.46
CA PHE A 236 -14.30 15.91 -11.38
C PHE A 236 -15.45 14.89 -11.37
N ASN A 237 -15.98 14.56 -12.55
CA ASN A 237 -17.04 13.55 -12.68
C ASN A 237 -16.56 12.16 -12.30
N GLU A 238 -15.34 11.76 -12.69
CA GLU A 238 -14.76 10.47 -12.28
C GLU A 238 -14.51 10.40 -10.78
N ILE A 239 -13.99 11.45 -10.14
CA ILE A 239 -13.83 11.48 -8.68
C ILE A 239 -15.20 11.37 -8.00
N LYS A 240 -16.22 12.10 -8.49
CA LYS A 240 -17.57 12.02 -7.94
C LYS A 240 -18.15 10.60 -8.06
N ARG A 241 -18.03 9.98 -9.25
CA ARG A 241 -18.46 8.60 -9.49
C ARG A 241 -17.75 7.62 -8.56
N ALA A 242 -16.43 7.75 -8.42
CA ALA A 242 -15.63 6.90 -7.54
C ALA A 242 -16.05 7.06 -6.07
N VAL A 243 -16.23 8.29 -5.57
CA VAL A 243 -16.71 8.51 -4.19
C VAL A 243 -18.08 7.85 -4.00
N GLN A 244 -19.00 8.02 -4.95
CA GLN A 244 -20.34 7.46 -4.86
C GLN A 244 -20.32 5.92 -4.85
N SER A 245 -19.54 5.28 -5.72
CA SER A 245 -19.46 3.81 -5.77
C SER A 245 -18.85 3.22 -4.49
N HIS A 246 -17.91 3.92 -3.86
CA HIS A 246 -17.25 3.46 -2.64
C HIS A 246 -18.10 3.67 -1.37
N LEU A 247 -19.24 4.36 -1.46
CA LEU A 247 -20.20 4.52 -0.35
C LEU A 247 -21.17 3.33 -0.21
N VAL A 248 -21.19 2.39 -1.15
CA VAL A 248 -22.09 1.23 -1.13
C VAL A 248 -21.78 0.31 0.07
N SER A 249 -22.68 0.26 1.06
CA SER A 249 -22.46 -0.45 2.32
C SER A 249 -23.78 -0.63 3.08
N ASP A 250 -23.99 -1.79 3.75
CA ASP A 250 -25.14 -2.00 4.66
C ASP A 250 -24.84 -1.51 6.10
N VAL A 251 -23.61 -1.03 6.34
CA VAL A 251 -23.14 -0.46 7.62
C VAL A 251 -22.69 1.01 7.46
N PRO A 252 -22.67 1.81 8.53
CA PRO A 252 -22.23 3.21 8.45
C PRO A 252 -20.81 3.37 7.90
N VAL A 253 -20.60 4.42 7.10
CA VAL A 253 -19.33 4.76 6.46
C VAL A 253 -18.78 6.09 7.03
N GLY A 254 -17.54 6.06 7.54
CA GLY A 254 -16.81 7.25 8.00
C GLY A 254 -15.75 7.72 6.99
N ALA A 255 -14.91 8.67 7.39
CA ALA A 255 -13.78 9.13 6.58
C ALA A 255 -12.55 9.51 7.42
N LEU A 256 -11.36 9.25 6.90
CA LEU A 256 -10.12 9.80 7.46
C LEU A 256 -9.92 11.22 6.90
N LEU A 257 -9.79 12.21 7.79
CA LEU A 257 -9.66 13.61 7.42
C LEU A 257 -8.34 14.19 7.97
N SER A 258 -7.31 14.26 7.12
CA SER A 258 -6.01 14.85 7.46
C SER A 258 -6.01 16.38 7.39
N GLY A 259 -6.97 16.99 6.69
CA GLY A 259 -6.90 18.40 6.31
C GLY A 259 -6.03 18.67 5.09
N GLY A 260 -5.40 17.65 4.49
CA GLY A 260 -4.78 17.71 3.17
C GLY A 260 -5.82 17.75 2.04
N LEU A 261 -5.40 18.20 0.85
CA LEU A 261 -6.27 18.38 -0.33
C LEU A 261 -7.11 17.13 -0.64
N ASP A 262 -6.49 15.96 -0.65
CA ASP A 262 -7.12 14.71 -1.12
C ASP A 262 -8.25 14.27 -0.19
N SER A 263 -7.94 14.03 1.09
CA SER A 263 -8.95 13.63 2.08
C SER A 263 -10.06 14.67 2.22
N SER A 264 -9.74 15.95 2.01
CA SER A 264 -10.73 17.03 2.12
C SER A 264 -11.69 17.03 0.93
N ILE A 265 -11.22 16.72 -0.28
CA ILE A 265 -12.09 16.51 -1.46
C ILE A 265 -12.99 15.29 -1.26
N ILE A 266 -12.46 14.20 -0.70
CA ILE A 266 -13.26 13.01 -0.37
C ILE A 266 -14.36 13.37 0.61
N VAL A 267 -14.05 14.01 1.74
CA VAL A 267 -15.04 14.42 2.74
C VAL A 267 -16.07 15.40 2.15
N ALA A 268 -15.62 16.36 1.34
CA ALA A 268 -16.51 17.29 0.64
C ALA A 268 -17.54 16.53 -0.20
N LEU A 269 -17.09 15.62 -1.06
CA LEU A 269 -17.97 14.86 -1.95
C LEU A 269 -18.83 13.85 -1.18
N MET A 270 -18.33 13.24 -0.11
CA MET A 270 -19.15 12.40 0.77
C MET A 270 -20.29 13.20 1.41
N SER A 271 -19.98 14.37 1.98
CA SER A 271 -20.98 15.22 2.62
C SER A 271 -22.01 15.76 1.63
N LEU A 272 -21.61 16.06 0.39
CA LEU A 272 -22.54 16.49 -0.66
C LEU A 272 -23.47 15.36 -1.15
N ASN A 273 -23.08 14.09 -0.97
CA ASN A 273 -23.88 12.93 -1.35
C ASN A 273 -24.59 12.26 -0.15
N SER A 274 -24.52 12.85 1.06
CA SER A 274 -25.10 12.29 2.27
C SER A 274 -26.14 13.23 2.88
N SER A 275 -27.29 12.68 3.28
CA SER A 275 -28.29 13.40 4.08
C SER A 275 -27.95 13.44 5.58
N LYS A 276 -26.99 12.62 6.02
CA LYS A 276 -26.50 12.55 7.41
C LYS A 276 -25.13 13.18 7.53
N ARG A 277 -24.78 13.64 8.73
CA ARG A 277 -23.42 14.12 9.03
C ARG A 277 -22.43 12.97 8.85
N VAL A 278 -21.38 13.22 8.08
CA VAL A 278 -20.27 12.27 7.89
C VAL A 278 -19.44 12.23 9.17
N SER A 279 -19.13 11.04 9.69
CA SER A 279 -18.18 10.89 10.79
C SER A 279 -16.75 10.98 10.24
N THR A 280 -15.95 11.90 10.77
CA THR A 280 -14.57 12.14 10.32
C THR A 280 -13.58 11.94 11.45
N PHE A 281 -12.41 11.40 11.12
CA PHE A 281 -11.39 11.02 12.09
C PHE A 281 -10.04 11.64 11.72
N ASN A 282 -9.32 12.17 12.70
CA ASN A 282 -8.02 12.80 12.52
C ASN A 282 -7.04 12.36 13.62
N ILE A 283 -5.75 12.36 13.28
CA ILE A 283 -4.65 12.22 14.22
C ILE A 283 -3.96 13.57 14.35
N GLY A 284 -3.77 14.00 15.59
CA GLY A 284 -2.99 15.19 15.95
C GLY A 284 -1.71 14.84 16.71
N PHE A 285 -0.86 15.86 16.88
CA PHE A 285 0.39 15.77 17.65
C PHE A 285 0.52 16.99 18.57
N ASP A 286 1.03 16.79 19.80
CA ASP A 286 1.13 17.88 20.78
C ASP A 286 2.15 18.95 20.36
N ASN A 287 1.66 20.17 20.11
CA ASN A 287 2.45 21.39 19.83
C ASN A 287 3.58 21.18 18.82
N ASP A 288 3.31 20.42 17.76
CA ASP A 288 4.31 20.07 16.76
C ASP A 288 3.98 20.73 15.40
N LYS A 289 5.01 21.13 14.67
CA LYS A 289 4.90 21.64 13.30
C LYS A 289 4.34 20.60 12.31
N PHE A 290 4.32 19.33 12.72
CA PHE A 290 3.72 18.23 11.97
C PHE A 290 2.21 18.05 12.24
N ASP A 291 1.60 18.82 13.14
CA ASP A 291 0.17 18.70 13.44
C ASP A 291 -0.72 19.25 12.31
N GLU A 292 -1.53 18.37 11.71
CA GLU A 292 -2.49 18.72 10.65
C GLU A 292 -3.92 18.94 11.18
N SER A 293 -4.16 18.65 12.47
CA SER A 293 -5.49 18.76 13.09
C SER A 293 -6.17 20.13 12.90
N PRO A 294 -5.46 21.29 12.88
CA PRO A 294 -6.11 22.58 12.64
C PRO A 294 -6.75 22.68 11.24
N TYR A 295 -6.14 22.07 10.22
CA TYR A 295 -6.67 22.07 8.86
C TYR A 295 -7.86 21.11 8.70
N ALA A 296 -7.82 19.97 9.39
CA ALA A 296 -8.95 19.06 9.46
C ALA A 296 -10.19 19.74 10.09
N LYS A 297 -9.99 20.56 11.13
CA LYS A 297 -11.07 21.36 11.76
C LYS A 297 -11.73 22.34 10.80
N ILE A 298 -10.98 22.95 9.87
CA ILE A 298 -11.54 23.88 8.87
C ILE A 298 -12.54 23.13 7.98
N VAL A 299 -12.13 21.99 7.44
CA VAL A 299 -12.97 21.17 6.54
C VAL A 299 -14.16 20.57 7.29
N SER A 300 -13.93 20.11 8.52
CA SER A 300 -14.98 19.60 9.40
C SER A 300 -16.07 20.65 9.67
N LYS A 301 -15.67 21.90 9.97
CA LYS A 301 -16.61 23.02 10.17
C LYS A 301 -17.37 23.35 8.89
N LEU A 302 -16.68 23.41 7.75
CA LEU A 302 -17.28 23.71 6.43
C LEU A 302 -18.39 22.72 6.08
N TYR A 303 -18.14 21.42 6.29
CA TYR A 303 -19.07 20.35 5.95
C TYR A 303 -19.88 19.81 7.13
N LYS A 304 -19.82 20.46 8.29
CA LYS A 304 -20.56 20.11 9.52
C LYS A 304 -20.45 18.62 9.90
N THR A 305 -19.23 18.09 9.82
CA THR A 305 -18.97 16.66 10.09
C THR A 305 -18.97 16.33 11.58
N GLU A 306 -19.23 15.07 11.95
CA GLU A 306 -19.02 14.57 13.31
C GLU A 306 -17.54 14.21 13.49
N HIS A 307 -16.74 15.19 13.94
CA HIS A 307 -15.29 15.09 13.95
C HIS A 307 -14.75 14.51 15.26
N THR A 308 -13.83 13.54 15.16
CA THR A 308 -13.14 12.93 16.28
C THR A 308 -11.63 12.99 16.07
N GLU A 309 -10.90 13.51 17.05
CA GLU A 309 -9.45 13.65 17.02
C GLU A 309 -8.80 12.73 18.07
N LEU A 310 -7.60 12.24 17.75
CA LEU A 310 -6.73 11.55 18.70
C LEU A 310 -5.32 12.11 18.61
N ASN A 311 -4.80 12.60 19.73
CA ASN A 311 -3.40 13.03 19.81
C ASN A 311 -2.48 11.84 20.10
N ILE A 312 -1.34 11.79 19.41
CA ILE A 312 -0.32 10.73 19.57
C ILE A 312 0.94 11.31 20.22
N THR A 313 1.53 10.53 21.12
CA THR A 313 2.75 10.86 21.85
C THR A 313 3.88 9.84 21.60
N SER A 314 5.09 10.15 22.06
CA SER A 314 6.21 9.19 22.00
C SER A 314 5.96 7.89 22.78
N ALA A 315 5.15 7.94 23.84
CA ALA A 315 4.80 6.77 24.64
C ALA A 315 3.94 5.79 23.84
N ASP A 316 3.07 6.30 22.96
CA ASP A 316 2.26 5.48 22.08
C ASP A 316 3.10 4.64 21.13
N LEU A 317 4.27 5.15 20.68
CA LEU A 317 5.18 4.34 19.88
C LEU A 317 5.65 3.12 20.66
N ILE A 318 6.26 3.31 21.84
CA ILE A 318 6.75 2.20 22.69
C ILE A 318 5.62 1.19 22.95
N ASN A 319 4.46 1.68 23.37
CA ASN A 319 3.32 0.85 23.76
C ASN A 319 2.78 0.00 22.59
N ASN A 320 3.06 0.39 21.34
CA ASN A 320 2.55 -0.29 20.16
C ASN A 320 3.63 -0.99 19.32
N LEU A 321 4.94 -0.88 19.62
CA LEU A 321 5.99 -1.55 18.84
C LEU A 321 5.79 -3.07 18.73
N LYS A 322 5.41 -3.72 19.83
CA LYS A 322 5.13 -5.16 19.82
C LYS A 322 3.91 -5.51 18.96
N LYS A 323 2.88 -4.64 18.97
CA LYS A 323 1.70 -4.80 18.11
C LYS A 323 2.03 -4.55 16.65
N ILE A 324 2.85 -3.56 16.34
CA ILE A 324 3.36 -3.27 14.99
C ILE A 324 4.06 -4.52 14.44
N ALA A 325 5.01 -5.10 15.17
CA ALA A 325 5.69 -6.32 14.76
C ALA A 325 4.75 -7.54 14.62
N GLU A 326 3.58 -7.52 15.27
CA GLU A 326 2.58 -8.58 15.17
C GLU A 326 1.65 -8.45 13.97
N VAL A 327 1.23 -7.22 13.65
CA VAL A 327 0.29 -6.98 12.55
C VAL A 327 1.01 -7.04 11.21
N TYR A 328 2.21 -6.48 11.12
CA TYR A 328 3.04 -6.50 9.92
C TYR A 328 3.80 -7.82 9.84
N ASP A 329 3.47 -8.62 8.83
CA ASP A 329 4.10 -9.90 8.58
C ASP A 329 5.50 -9.77 7.94
N GLU A 330 5.92 -8.55 7.62
CA GLU A 330 7.17 -8.17 6.95
C GLU A 330 7.68 -6.87 7.59
N PRO A 331 9.00 -6.61 7.58
CA PRO A 331 9.53 -5.34 8.07
C PRO A 331 9.06 -4.19 7.16
N ILE A 332 8.68 -3.07 7.78
CA ILE A 332 8.26 -1.84 7.11
C ILE A 332 8.95 -0.65 7.80
N GLY A 333 9.59 0.22 7.02
CA GLY A 333 10.33 1.38 7.50
C GLY A 333 9.55 2.70 7.38
N ASP A 334 8.30 2.65 6.89
CA ASP A 334 7.41 3.81 6.85
C ASP A 334 6.94 4.17 8.28
N ASN A 335 7.34 5.35 8.74
CA ASN A 335 7.05 5.84 10.09
C ASN A 335 5.58 6.22 10.33
N SER A 336 4.77 6.25 9.28
CA SER A 336 3.32 6.49 9.38
C SER A 336 2.54 5.26 9.84
N ILE A 337 3.17 4.09 9.98
CA ILE A 337 2.54 2.84 10.44
C ILE A 337 1.88 2.99 11.83
N LEU A 338 2.48 3.77 12.74
CA LEU A 338 1.92 4.01 14.08
C LEU A 338 0.65 4.88 14.00
N PRO A 339 0.69 6.09 13.40
CA PRO A 339 -0.52 6.87 13.15
C PRO A 339 -1.64 6.09 12.46
N THR A 340 -1.32 5.31 11.42
CA THR A 340 -2.32 4.51 10.69
C THR A 340 -2.92 3.42 11.57
N LEU A 341 -2.13 2.77 12.41
CA LEU A 341 -2.62 1.77 13.37
C LEU A 341 -3.56 2.41 14.41
N LEU A 342 -3.18 3.56 14.96
CA LEU A 342 -3.95 4.22 16.02
C LEU A 342 -5.23 4.88 15.49
N VAL A 343 -5.19 5.50 14.31
CA VAL A 343 -6.40 6.04 13.68
C VAL A 343 -7.38 4.92 13.33
N SER A 344 -6.87 3.77 12.86
CA SER A 344 -7.70 2.61 12.57
C SER A 344 -8.41 2.09 13.80
N LYS A 345 -7.69 1.99 14.93
CA LYS A 345 -8.26 1.63 16.24
C LYS A 345 -9.32 2.62 16.72
N LEU A 346 -9.15 3.91 16.42
CA LEU A 346 -10.12 4.96 16.77
C LEU A 346 -11.40 4.80 15.93
N VAL A 347 -11.24 4.67 14.62
CA VAL A 347 -12.33 4.61 13.63
C VAL A 347 -13.16 3.34 13.82
N SER A 348 -12.51 2.19 14.07
CA SER A 348 -13.18 0.90 14.23
C SER A 348 -14.16 0.83 15.41
N LYS A 349 -14.04 1.76 16.37
CA LYS A 349 -14.99 1.89 17.48
C LYS A 349 -16.35 2.47 17.06
N LYS A 350 -16.41 3.17 15.93
CA LYS A 350 -17.61 3.85 15.44
C LYS A 350 -18.16 3.26 14.14
N VAL A 351 -17.28 2.87 13.22
CA VAL A 351 -17.66 2.39 11.89
C VAL A 351 -16.83 1.18 11.47
N LYS A 352 -17.39 0.33 10.60
CA LYS A 352 -16.66 -0.79 9.97
C LYS A 352 -16.02 -0.41 8.64
N VAL A 353 -16.43 0.72 8.04
CA VAL A 353 -15.96 1.21 6.74
C VAL A 353 -15.57 2.68 6.86
N ALA A 354 -14.43 3.07 6.27
CA ALA A 354 -14.10 4.48 6.10
C ALA A 354 -13.40 4.77 4.77
N LEU A 355 -13.66 5.96 4.20
CA LEU A 355 -12.98 6.45 3.01
C LEU A 355 -11.68 7.18 3.35
N THR A 356 -10.67 7.01 2.49
CA THR A 356 -9.35 7.65 2.59
C THR A 356 -9.02 8.43 1.31
N GLY A 357 -7.94 9.22 1.36
CA GLY A 357 -7.41 9.98 0.22
C GLY A 357 -6.23 9.30 -0.50
N ASP A 358 -5.94 8.03 -0.21
CA ASP A 358 -4.77 7.33 -0.76
C ASP A 358 -4.82 7.26 -2.30
N GLY A 359 -3.70 7.39 -3.01
CA GLY A 359 -3.71 7.46 -4.47
C GLY A 359 -3.87 8.89 -5.02
N GLY A 360 -4.24 9.87 -4.19
CA GLY A 360 -4.33 11.27 -4.62
C GLY A 360 -2.98 11.85 -5.04
N ASP A 361 -1.88 11.39 -4.46
CA ASP A 361 -0.54 11.84 -4.81
C ASP A 361 0.01 11.18 -6.07
N GLU A 362 -0.21 9.87 -6.20
CA GLU A 362 0.23 9.02 -7.31
C GLU A 362 -0.51 9.34 -8.61
N ASN A 363 -1.77 9.75 -8.52
CA ASN A 363 -2.53 10.16 -9.69
C ASN A 363 -2.20 11.59 -10.14
N PHE A 364 -2.04 12.51 -9.19
CA PHE A 364 -1.99 13.95 -9.45
C PHE A 364 -0.61 14.59 -9.25
N ALA A 365 0.46 13.79 -9.18
CA ALA A 365 1.83 14.26 -8.98
C ALA A 365 1.99 15.13 -7.71
N GLY A 366 1.67 14.54 -6.56
CA GLY A 366 1.59 15.23 -5.28
C GLY A 366 2.84 15.27 -4.39
N TYR A 367 3.83 14.42 -4.66
CA TYR A 367 5.10 14.37 -3.92
C TYR A 367 6.13 15.40 -4.43
N ASP A 368 7.02 15.85 -3.54
CA ASP A 368 8.13 16.74 -3.90
C ASP A 368 9.06 16.11 -4.94
N ARG A 369 9.23 14.79 -4.90
CA ARG A 369 10.04 14.04 -5.87
C ARG A 369 9.57 14.25 -7.31
N TYR A 370 8.27 14.39 -7.54
CA TYR A 370 7.73 14.67 -8.87
C TYR A 370 8.04 16.08 -9.35
N ALA A 371 8.05 17.07 -8.44
CA ALA A 371 8.46 18.43 -8.77
C ALA A 371 9.95 18.49 -9.13
N ILE A 372 10.79 17.75 -8.41
CA ILE A 372 12.22 17.65 -8.69
C ILE A 372 12.47 16.95 -10.03
N VAL A 373 11.82 15.82 -10.30
CA VAL A 373 11.88 15.14 -11.61
C VAL A 373 11.45 16.08 -12.74
N ASN A 374 10.36 16.82 -12.54
CA ASN A 374 9.88 17.76 -13.54
C ASN A 374 10.91 18.86 -13.83
N ILE A 375 11.55 19.45 -12.81
CA ILE A 375 12.63 20.43 -12.98
C ILE A 375 13.85 19.81 -13.66
N ALA A 376 14.28 18.64 -13.21
CA ALA A 376 15.43 17.94 -13.74
C ALA A 376 15.30 17.64 -15.24
N SER A 377 14.10 17.27 -15.69
CA SER A 377 13.85 16.99 -17.11
C SER A 377 14.13 18.19 -18.04
N PHE A 378 13.99 19.43 -17.53
CA PHE A 378 14.37 20.64 -18.27
C PHE A 378 15.90 20.86 -18.26
N ILE A 379 16.56 20.58 -17.14
CA ILE A 379 18.02 20.72 -16.99
C ILE A 379 18.74 19.66 -17.84
N GLU A 380 18.22 18.44 -17.91
CA GLU A 380 18.82 17.36 -18.69
C GLU A 380 18.84 17.63 -20.20
N LYS A 381 17.85 18.39 -20.69
CA LYS A 381 17.76 18.86 -22.08
C LYS A 381 18.57 20.13 -22.34
N SER A 382 19.15 20.73 -21.30
CA SER A 382 19.96 21.95 -21.40
C SER A 382 21.44 21.63 -21.69
N PRO A 383 22.22 22.60 -22.22
CA PRO A 383 23.65 22.41 -22.47
C PRO A 383 24.45 21.92 -21.24
N PRO A 384 25.56 21.16 -21.41
CA PRO A 384 26.30 20.54 -20.31
C PRO A 384 26.72 21.48 -19.18
N ILE A 385 26.97 22.77 -19.49
CA ILE A 385 27.30 23.78 -18.49
C ILE A 385 26.21 23.93 -17.42
N PHE A 386 24.93 23.85 -17.81
CA PHE A 386 23.80 23.97 -16.88
C PHE A 386 23.68 22.74 -15.98
N LYS A 387 23.99 21.54 -16.49
CA LYS A 387 24.05 20.31 -15.68
C LYS A 387 25.13 20.43 -14.60
N LYS A 388 26.33 20.89 -14.98
CA LYS A 388 27.46 21.10 -14.07
C LYS A 388 27.15 22.16 -13.00
N VAL A 389 26.53 23.27 -13.38
CA VAL A 389 26.09 24.32 -12.45
C VAL A 389 25.01 23.79 -11.50
N ALA A 390 24.02 23.04 -12.00
CA ALA A 390 22.98 22.45 -11.17
C ALA A 390 23.55 21.45 -10.14
N HIS A 391 24.46 20.58 -10.57
CA HIS A 391 25.20 19.67 -9.68
C HIS A 391 25.98 20.42 -8.61
N LEU A 392 26.75 21.45 -9.01
CA LEU A 392 27.54 22.24 -8.06
C LEU A 392 26.64 22.96 -7.05
N ASN A 393 25.54 23.56 -7.49
CA ASN A 393 24.58 24.22 -6.61
C ASN A 393 23.90 23.23 -5.64
N ALA A 394 23.54 22.03 -6.11
CA ALA A 394 22.98 20.99 -5.25
C ALA A 394 23.98 20.54 -4.18
N LYS A 395 25.25 20.35 -4.57
CA LYS A 395 26.35 20.01 -3.65
C LYS A 395 26.59 21.11 -2.62
N THR A 396 26.69 22.37 -3.06
CA THR A 396 26.87 23.52 -2.19
C THR A 396 25.69 23.69 -1.23
N ALA A 397 24.45 23.54 -1.70
CA ALA A 397 23.26 23.61 -0.84
C ALA A 397 23.27 22.52 0.24
N PHE A 398 23.71 21.31 -0.08
CA PHE A 398 23.88 20.24 0.91
C PHE A 398 24.99 20.55 1.92
N GLN A 399 26.12 21.12 1.48
CA GLN A 399 27.22 21.50 2.37
C GLN A 399 26.86 22.64 3.33
N LEU A 400 26.12 23.65 2.84
CA LEU A 400 25.72 24.82 3.64
C LEU A 400 24.54 24.51 4.58
N HIS A 401 23.58 23.72 4.09
CA HIS A 401 22.36 23.38 4.82
C HIS A 401 22.10 21.86 4.74
N PRO A 402 22.88 21.04 5.46
CA PRO A 402 22.72 19.60 5.46
C PRO A 402 21.34 19.22 6.00
N SER A 403 20.50 18.70 5.13
CA SER A 403 19.13 18.27 5.42
C SER A 403 18.78 17.08 4.53
N LYS A 404 17.74 16.33 4.90
CA LYS A 404 17.25 15.19 4.11
C LYS A 404 16.88 15.61 2.67
N LEU A 405 16.30 16.79 2.50
CA LEU A 405 15.92 17.29 1.18
C LEU A 405 17.15 17.65 0.35
N THR A 406 18.11 18.39 0.92
CA THR A 406 19.33 18.80 0.21
C THR A 406 20.23 17.60 -0.10
N GLU A 407 20.29 16.59 0.76
CA GLU A 407 20.98 15.32 0.48
C GLU A 407 20.34 14.58 -0.69
N ARG A 408 19.02 14.41 -0.70
CA ARG A 408 18.29 13.72 -1.78
C ARG A 408 18.44 14.45 -3.11
N ILE A 409 18.34 15.77 -3.11
CA ILE A 409 18.60 16.61 -4.28
C ILE A 409 20.04 16.40 -4.74
N ASN A 410 21.02 16.49 -3.85
CA ASN A 410 22.43 16.26 -4.19
C ASN A 410 22.65 14.88 -4.82
N ARG A 411 22.10 13.80 -4.26
CA ARG A 411 22.20 12.44 -4.82
C ARG A 411 21.60 12.34 -6.22
N PHE A 412 20.42 12.93 -6.43
CA PHE A 412 19.77 12.94 -7.74
C PHE A 412 20.61 13.72 -8.78
N PHE A 413 21.06 14.93 -8.44
CA PHE A 413 21.88 15.74 -9.36
C PHE A 413 23.31 15.20 -9.53
N SER A 414 23.78 14.35 -8.63
CA SER A 414 25.06 13.62 -8.79
C SER A 414 24.95 12.41 -9.72
N SER A 415 23.74 11.95 -10.01
CA SER A 415 23.48 10.79 -10.85
C SER A 415 22.88 11.17 -12.22
N LEU A 416 22.92 12.44 -12.65
CA LEU A 416 22.23 12.90 -13.88
C LEU A 416 22.57 12.09 -15.14
N ASP A 417 23.79 11.55 -15.21
CA ASP A 417 24.28 10.76 -16.35
C ASP A 417 23.82 9.27 -16.31
N ASP A 418 23.21 8.82 -15.21
CA ASP A 418 22.64 7.48 -15.08
C ASP A 418 21.30 7.35 -15.82
N GLN A 419 20.88 6.10 -16.07
CA GLN A 419 19.52 5.79 -16.52
C GLN A 419 18.46 6.31 -15.52
N PHE A 420 17.32 6.78 -16.02
CA PHE A 420 16.30 7.47 -15.21
C PHE A 420 15.85 6.68 -13.98
N TYR A 421 15.59 5.38 -14.10
CA TYR A 421 15.14 4.58 -12.96
C TYR A 421 16.20 4.53 -11.84
N ARG A 422 17.50 4.49 -12.17
CA ARG A 422 18.58 4.53 -11.16
C ARG A 422 18.58 5.84 -10.41
N LYS A 423 18.51 6.97 -11.13
CA LYS A 423 18.39 8.32 -10.56
C LYS A 423 17.20 8.43 -9.61
N TYR A 424 16.07 7.91 -10.06
CA TYR A 424 14.81 7.97 -9.32
C TYR A 424 14.84 7.11 -8.06
N VAL A 425 15.32 5.86 -8.14
CA VAL A 425 15.50 4.99 -6.96
C VAL A 425 16.52 5.59 -6.00
N ASN A 426 17.63 6.15 -6.51
CA ASN A 426 18.65 6.78 -5.68
C ASN A 426 18.09 7.95 -4.85
N TYR A 427 17.26 8.79 -5.45
CA TYR A 427 16.55 9.86 -4.73
C TYR A 427 15.68 9.31 -3.59
N ASN A 428 14.97 8.21 -3.84
CA ASN A 428 14.05 7.60 -2.89
C ASN A 428 14.73 6.70 -1.86
N SER A 429 15.96 6.24 -2.12
CA SER A 429 16.70 5.30 -1.26
C SER A 429 16.94 5.86 0.15
N PHE A 430 16.89 4.97 1.14
CA PHE A 430 17.14 5.32 2.54
C PHE A 430 18.55 4.97 2.95
N PHE A 431 18.93 3.70 2.86
CA PHE A 431 20.34 3.32 2.81
C PHE A 431 20.80 3.31 1.34
N SER A 432 21.85 4.06 1.03
CA SER A 432 22.52 3.92 -0.26
C SER A 432 23.14 2.53 -0.38
N SER A 433 23.35 2.03 -1.60
CA SER A 433 24.00 0.74 -1.82
C SER A 433 25.33 0.65 -1.06
N VAL A 434 26.19 1.66 -1.20
CA VAL A 434 27.47 1.71 -0.49
C VAL A 434 27.29 1.65 1.04
N THR A 435 26.37 2.45 1.59
CA THR A 435 26.19 2.53 3.05
C THR A 435 25.74 1.20 3.65
N LYS A 436 24.79 0.49 3.04
CA LYS A 436 24.29 -0.77 3.61
C LYS A 436 25.35 -1.87 3.60
N HIS A 437 26.13 -2.01 2.52
CA HIS A 437 27.25 -2.96 2.44
C HIS A 437 28.33 -2.73 3.51
N THR A 438 28.57 -1.47 3.89
CA THR A 438 29.49 -1.15 4.99
C THR A 438 28.96 -1.49 6.38
N LEU A 439 27.68 -1.82 6.54
CA LEU A 439 27.09 -2.18 7.83
C LEU A 439 26.91 -3.70 7.99
N TYR A 440 26.78 -4.42 6.88
CA TYR A 440 26.58 -5.87 6.89
C TYR A 440 27.77 -6.63 7.47
N SER A 441 27.49 -7.84 7.96
CA SER A 441 28.52 -8.84 8.20
C SER A 441 29.06 -9.36 6.85
N ASP A 442 30.26 -9.94 6.87
CA ASP A 442 30.88 -10.44 5.64
C ASP A 442 30.07 -11.63 5.07
N GLU A 443 29.55 -12.52 5.92
CA GLU A 443 28.65 -13.62 5.52
C GLU A 443 27.36 -13.12 4.85
N PHE A 444 26.75 -12.06 5.38
CA PHE A 444 25.54 -11.51 4.77
C PHE A 444 25.84 -10.87 3.40
N ASN A 445 26.95 -10.14 3.27
CA ASN A 445 27.43 -9.60 2.00
C ASN A 445 27.63 -10.72 0.95
N GLU A 446 28.28 -11.82 1.32
CA GLU A 446 28.45 -12.97 0.42
C GLU A 446 27.11 -13.57 0.00
N SER A 447 26.14 -13.65 0.93
CA SER A 447 24.84 -14.28 0.67
C SER A 447 23.94 -13.52 -0.30
N ILE A 448 24.15 -12.20 -0.45
CA ILE A 448 23.39 -11.36 -1.39
C ILE A 448 24.09 -11.22 -2.75
N GLY A 449 25.38 -11.58 -2.82
CA GLY A 449 26.19 -11.50 -4.04
C GLY A 449 26.13 -10.10 -4.67
N ASP A 450 26.01 -10.06 -6.00
CA ASP A 450 25.94 -8.82 -6.79
C ASP A 450 24.50 -8.24 -6.89
N ASN A 451 23.64 -8.50 -5.89
CA ASN A 451 22.27 -7.98 -5.92
C ASN A 451 22.25 -6.44 -6.01
N ASP A 452 21.60 -5.91 -7.03
CA ASP A 452 21.37 -4.49 -7.19
C ASP A 452 19.89 -4.15 -6.99
N SER A 453 19.57 -3.55 -5.83
CA SER A 453 18.22 -3.12 -5.48
C SER A 453 17.60 -2.12 -6.48
N TYR A 454 18.43 -1.45 -7.28
CA TYR A 454 18.00 -0.44 -8.24
C TYR A 454 17.60 -1.07 -9.57
N GLU A 455 18.23 -2.18 -9.96
CA GLU A 455 18.04 -2.81 -11.26
C GLU A 455 16.64 -3.39 -11.44
N ASN A 456 16.01 -3.82 -10.34
CA ASN A 456 14.63 -4.32 -10.35
C ASN A 456 13.62 -3.32 -10.94
N TYR A 457 13.95 -2.03 -10.91
CA TYR A 457 13.10 -0.95 -11.42
C TYR A 457 13.21 -0.71 -12.93
N SER A 458 14.21 -1.29 -13.60
CA SER A 458 14.36 -1.16 -15.07
C SER A 458 13.15 -1.73 -15.81
N ASN A 459 12.50 -2.77 -15.27
CA ASN A 459 11.26 -3.36 -15.80
C ASN A 459 10.06 -2.41 -15.84
N TYR A 460 10.07 -1.33 -15.06
CA TYR A 460 8.99 -0.35 -14.98
C TYR A 460 9.27 0.93 -15.76
N PHE A 461 10.48 1.07 -16.29
CA PHE A 461 10.92 2.21 -17.08
C PHE A 461 10.56 2.03 -18.56
N ASP A 462 10.23 3.14 -19.23
CA ASP A 462 10.01 3.20 -20.67
C ASP A 462 10.53 4.53 -21.22
N GLU A 463 11.57 4.46 -22.06
CA GLU A 463 12.24 5.61 -22.67
C GLU A 463 11.30 6.48 -23.51
N LYS A 464 10.16 5.94 -23.97
CA LYS A 464 9.18 6.68 -24.77
C LYS A 464 8.29 7.58 -23.92
N LEU A 465 8.26 7.37 -22.61
CA LEU A 465 7.45 8.16 -21.68
C LEU A 465 8.22 9.39 -21.19
N SER A 466 7.48 10.41 -20.78
CA SER A 466 8.10 11.54 -20.07
C SER A 466 8.65 11.08 -18.72
N ASP A 467 9.70 11.74 -18.21
CA ASP A 467 10.28 11.43 -16.90
C ASP A 467 9.24 11.45 -15.76
N LEU A 468 8.27 12.38 -15.83
CA LEU A 468 7.19 12.42 -14.86
C LEU A 468 6.26 11.19 -14.98
N ASP A 469 5.90 10.78 -16.19
CA ASP A 469 5.08 9.57 -16.39
C ASP A 469 5.84 8.31 -15.94
N ASN A 470 7.14 8.23 -16.18
CA ASN A 470 8.00 7.17 -15.66
C ASN A 470 8.03 7.15 -14.13
N ALA A 471 8.19 8.31 -13.48
CA ALA A 471 8.15 8.42 -12.01
C ALA A 471 6.80 7.95 -11.44
N LEU A 472 5.68 8.43 -12.00
CA LEU A 472 4.33 8.04 -11.56
C LEU A 472 4.09 6.54 -11.78
N ARG A 473 4.51 6.01 -12.94
CA ARG A 473 4.40 4.59 -13.26
C ARG A 473 5.19 3.72 -12.29
N ILE A 474 6.45 4.06 -12.03
CA ILE A 474 7.29 3.35 -11.06
C ILE A 474 6.61 3.31 -9.69
N ASP A 475 6.17 4.45 -9.18
CA ASP A 475 5.53 4.54 -7.86
C ASP A 475 4.23 3.72 -7.80
N ILE A 476 3.38 3.80 -8.83
CA ILE A 476 2.12 3.03 -8.87
C ILE A 476 2.36 1.52 -8.93
N GLN A 477 3.46 1.07 -9.53
CA GLN A 477 3.78 -0.35 -9.67
C GLN A 477 4.60 -0.91 -8.51
N THR A 478 5.16 -0.06 -7.63
CA THR A 478 6.07 -0.49 -6.55
C THR A 478 5.68 0.14 -5.20
N TYR A 479 5.99 1.42 -5.00
CA TYR A 479 5.77 2.15 -3.74
C TYR A 479 4.31 2.13 -3.27
N LEU A 480 3.36 2.35 -4.17
CA LEU A 480 1.93 2.34 -3.83
C LEU A 480 1.47 0.96 -3.29
N PRO A 481 1.59 -0.16 -4.04
CA PRO A 481 1.13 -1.46 -3.57
C PRO A 481 1.92 -2.03 -2.39
N ASP A 482 3.24 -1.82 -2.36
CA ASP A 482 4.12 -2.52 -1.42
C ASP A 482 4.42 -1.73 -0.13
N ASP A 483 4.27 -0.41 -0.14
CA ASP A 483 4.39 0.44 1.06
C ASP A 483 3.01 0.93 1.50
N LEU A 484 2.39 1.83 0.74
CA LEU A 484 1.21 2.57 1.18
C LEU A 484 -0.02 1.67 1.40
N LEU A 485 -0.38 0.87 0.39
CA LEU A 485 -1.58 0.02 0.47
C LEU A 485 -1.38 -1.15 1.42
N TYR A 486 -0.18 -1.71 1.48
CA TYR A 486 0.16 -2.74 2.46
C TYR A 486 0.08 -2.20 3.89
N LYS A 487 0.64 -1.02 4.15
CA LYS A 487 0.53 -0.32 5.44
C LYS A 487 -0.93 -0.12 5.83
N THR A 488 -1.70 0.48 4.94
CA THR A 488 -3.09 0.88 5.20
C THR A 488 -4.00 -0.32 5.42
N ASP A 489 -3.93 -1.35 4.56
CA ASP A 489 -4.72 -2.57 4.74
C ASP A 489 -4.35 -3.29 6.04
N THR A 490 -3.05 -3.47 6.32
CA THR A 490 -2.61 -4.22 7.50
C THR A 490 -3.01 -3.52 8.81
N ALA A 491 -2.78 -2.22 8.91
CA ALA A 491 -3.14 -1.43 10.10
C ALA A 491 -4.65 -1.37 10.34
N SER A 492 -5.44 -1.17 9.28
CA SER A 492 -6.90 -1.10 9.40
C SER A 492 -7.52 -2.44 9.73
N MET A 493 -7.05 -3.49 9.06
CA MET A 493 -7.58 -4.83 9.27
C MET A 493 -7.17 -5.44 10.60
N ALA A 494 -6.09 -4.96 11.24
CA ALA A 494 -5.76 -5.29 12.63
C ALA A 494 -6.91 -4.99 13.62
N TYR A 495 -7.85 -4.13 13.25
CA TYR A 495 -9.02 -3.76 14.03
C TYR A 495 -10.35 -4.00 13.29
N GLY A 496 -10.36 -4.85 12.26
CA GLY A 496 -11.58 -5.14 11.48
C GLY A 496 -12.19 -3.91 10.83
N LEU A 497 -11.36 -2.97 10.34
CA LEU A 497 -11.78 -1.76 9.66
C LEU A 497 -11.49 -1.88 8.16
N GLU A 498 -12.51 -1.68 7.34
CA GLU A 498 -12.39 -1.57 5.89
C GLU A 498 -12.07 -0.14 5.47
N LEU A 499 -10.85 0.08 4.98
CA LEU A 499 -10.50 1.33 4.31
C LEU A 499 -10.67 1.21 2.79
N ARG A 500 -11.28 2.25 2.21
CA ARG A 500 -11.63 2.36 0.79
C ARG A 500 -11.04 3.65 0.24
N SER A 501 -10.36 3.61 -0.91
CA SER A 501 -9.81 4.83 -1.51
C SER A 501 -10.37 5.12 -2.90
N PRO A 502 -11.28 6.11 -3.04
CA PRO A 502 -11.86 6.48 -4.33
C PRO A 502 -10.84 6.96 -5.36
N PHE A 503 -9.72 7.54 -4.95
CA PHE A 503 -8.67 7.96 -5.88
C PHE A 503 -7.96 6.77 -6.57
N LEU A 504 -8.12 5.55 -6.04
CA LEU A 504 -7.62 4.31 -6.61
C LEU A 504 -8.65 3.60 -7.51
N ASP A 505 -9.77 4.26 -7.82
CA ASP A 505 -10.69 3.74 -8.83
C ASP A 505 -9.97 3.61 -10.18
N HIS A 506 -10.00 2.40 -10.74
CA HIS A 506 -9.20 2.09 -11.92
C HIS A 506 -9.57 2.93 -13.16
N SER A 507 -10.83 3.32 -13.34
CA SER A 507 -11.25 4.18 -14.45
C SER A 507 -10.67 5.58 -14.26
N LEU A 508 -10.73 6.13 -13.04
CA LEU A 508 -10.05 7.39 -12.73
C LEU A 508 -8.55 7.29 -13.01
N MET A 509 -7.88 6.24 -12.55
CA MET A 509 -6.44 6.05 -12.78
C MET A 509 -6.08 5.94 -14.27
N GLU A 510 -6.91 5.25 -15.07
CA GLU A 510 -6.73 5.16 -16.53
C GLU A 510 -6.87 6.54 -17.20
N LYS A 511 -7.84 7.37 -16.78
CA LYS A 511 -7.94 8.76 -17.26
C LYS A 511 -6.72 9.58 -16.85
N MET A 512 -6.24 9.41 -15.63
CA MET A 512 -5.06 10.12 -15.13
C MET A 512 -3.78 9.68 -15.85
N ALA A 513 -3.63 8.41 -16.22
CA ALA A 513 -2.49 7.95 -17.02
C ALA A 513 -2.52 8.53 -18.45
N ALA A 514 -3.71 8.69 -19.02
CA ALA A 514 -3.92 9.29 -20.33
C ALA A 514 -3.81 10.83 -20.35
N MET A 515 -3.75 11.47 -19.19
CA MET A 515 -3.57 12.93 -19.09
C MET A 515 -2.12 13.34 -19.44
N PRO A 516 -1.93 14.44 -20.20
CA PRO A 516 -0.62 15.08 -20.36
C PRO A 516 0.00 15.48 -19.01
N SER A 517 1.29 15.18 -18.81
CA SER A 517 2.00 15.38 -17.54
C SER A 517 1.98 16.85 -17.06
N GLN A 518 1.99 17.81 -17.98
CA GLN A 518 1.97 19.26 -17.68
C GLN A 518 0.65 19.76 -17.06
N MET A 519 -0.41 18.96 -17.12
CA MET A 519 -1.67 19.26 -16.43
C MET A 519 -1.65 18.84 -14.96
N LYS A 520 -0.83 17.84 -14.60
CA LYS A 520 -0.66 17.38 -13.22
C LYS A 520 0.27 18.30 -12.44
N ILE A 521 1.34 18.77 -13.08
CA ILE A 521 2.36 19.62 -12.47
C ILE A 521 2.79 20.76 -13.40
N LYS A 522 3.01 21.96 -12.83
CA LYS A 522 3.62 23.09 -13.55
C LYS A 522 4.71 23.68 -12.66
N LEU A 523 5.96 23.61 -13.10
CA LEU A 523 7.13 23.97 -12.29
C LEU A 523 7.09 23.24 -10.92
N LEU A 524 6.97 23.98 -9.82
CA LEU A 524 6.85 23.46 -8.45
C LEU A 524 5.38 23.27 -8.00
N THR A 525 4.41 23.69 -8.80
CA THR A 525 2.99 23.58 -8.46
C THR A 525 2.49 22.16 -8.70
N LYS A 526 2.55 21.36 -7.65
CA LYS A 526 2.02 19.98 -7.55
C LYS A 526 0.50 19.97 -7.56
N LYS A 527 -0.11 18.85 -8.01
CA LYS A 527 -1.57 18.63 -8.06
C LYS A 527 -2.34 19.75 -8.74
N LYS A 528 -1.79 20.34 -9.80
CA LYS A 528 -2.32 21.53 -10.45
C LYS A 528 -3.80 21.37 -10.82
N ILE A 529 -4.12 20.35 -11.62
CA ILE A 529 -5.50 20.08 -12.05
C ILE A 529 -6.46 19.84 -10.87
N LEU A 530 -6.02 19.14 -9.82
CA LEU A 530 -6.85 18.85 -8.65
C LEU A 530 -7.17 20.11 -7.84
N LYS A 531 -6.18 21.01 -7.69
CA LYS A 531 -6.38 22.33 -7.05
C LYS A 531 -7.34 23.20 -7.85
N GLU A 532 -7.20 23.21 -9.18
CA GLU A 532 -8.12 23.93 -10.07
C GLU A 532 -9.55 23.40 -9.98
N ILE A 533 -9.73 22.07 -9.94
CA ILE A 533 -11.04 21.44 -9.75
C ILE A 533 -11.66 21.83 -8.41
N ALA A 534 -10.88 21.79 -7.32
CA ALA A 534 -11.35 22.16 -5.99
C ALA A 534 -11.79 23.63 -5.92
N LEU A 535 -11.07 24.54 -6.58
CA LEU A 535 -11.42 25.95 -6.70
C LEU A 535 -12.68 26.15 -7.56
N LYS A 536 -12.71 25.58 -8.78
CA LYS A 536 -13.81 25.76 -9.75
C LYS A 536 -15.15 25.31 -9.17
N ASN A 537 -15.15 24.25 -8.37
CA ASN A 537 -16.35 23.67 -7.78
C ASN A 537 -16.63 24.13 -6.35
N ASN A 538 -15.89 25.13 -5.83
CA ASN A 538 -16.04 25.65 -4.46
C ASN A 538 -16.03 24.55 -3.37
N LEU A 539 -15.21 23.52 -3.55
CA LEU A 539 -15.15 22.39 -2.61
C LEU A 539 -14.38 22.76 -1.34
N LEU A 540 -13.35 23.59 -1.46
CA LEU A 540 -12.43 23.86 -0.36
C LEU A 540 -12.01 25.33 -0.35
N PRO A 541 -11.75 25.91 0.84
CA PRO A 541 -11.22 27.25 0.93
C PRO A 541 -9.77 27.30 0.45
N LYS A 542 -9.33 28.48 -0.01
CA LYS A 542 -7.95 28.71 -0.50
C LYS A 542 -6.88 28.30 0.51
N GLU A 543 -7.15 28.43 1.81
CA GLU A 543 -6.26 28.02 2.89
C GLU A 543 -5.90 26.52 2.83
N ILE A 544 -6.86 25.65 2.50
CA ILE A 544 -6.63 24.21 2.36
C ILE A 544 -5.96 23.87 1.03
N ILE A 545 -6.37 24.56 -0.05
CA ILE A 545 -5.88 24.32 -1.42
C ILE A 545 -4.40 24.72 -1.58
N ASN A 546 -4.01 25.84 -0.96
CA ASN A 546 -2.66 26.39 -1.06
C ASN A 546 -1.72 25.89 0.04
N ARG A 547 -2.24 25.08 0.98
CA ARG A 547 -1.45 24.53 2.08
C ARG A 547 -0.22 23.75 1.55
N PRO A 548 0.96 23.97 2.13
CA PRO A 548 2.11 23.11 1.88
C PRO A 548 1.82 21.68 2.32
N LYS A 549 2.12 20.72 1.45
CA LYS A 549 1.95 19.30 1.77
C LYS A 549 2.83 18.91 2.95
N HIS A 550 2.22 18.33 3.98
CA HIS A 550 2.94 17.57 5.00
C HIS A 550 2.51 16.10 4.85
N GLY A 551 3.43 15.19 5.13
CA GLY A 551 3.12 13.76 5.16
C GLY A 551 2.54 13.38 6.52
N PHE A 552 1.93 12.21 6.59
CA PHE A 552 1.42 11.61 7.83
C PHE A 552 2.58 11.06 8.71
N ILE A 553 3.54 11.93 9.05
CA ILE A 553 4.84 11.58 9.62
C ILE A 553 4.86 11.94 11.11
N ILE A 554 5.34 11.02 11.94
CA ILE A 554 5.61 11.29 13.37
C ILE A 554 6.95 12.01 13.56
N PRO A 555 7.13 12.80 14.63
CA PRO A 555 8.39 13.50 14.92
C PRO A 555 9.49 12.55 15.43
N LEU A 556 9.86 11.55 14.61
CA LEU A 556 10.79 10.48 14.94
C LEU A 556 12.09 10.99 15.52
N ASN A 557 12.77 11.92 14.84
CA ASN A 557 14.06 12.44 15.29
C ASN A 557 14.00 13.00 16.72
N ARG A 558 12.94 13.75 17.06
CA ARG A 558 12.70 14.29 18.41
C ARG A 558 12.51 13.17 19.43
N TRP A 559 11.70 12.17 19.10
CA TRP A 559 11.43 11.05 20.00
C TRP A 559 12.68 10.15 20.19
N PHE A 560 13.41 9.90 19.11
CA PHE A 560 14.55 8.99 19.08
C PHE A 560 15.75 9.56 19.81
N LYS A 561 16.06 10.86 19.62
CA LYS A 561 17.13 11.54 20.37
C LYS A 561 16.72 11.92 21.80
N GLY A 562 15.43 11.86 22.12
CA GLY A 562 14.89 12.12 23.44
C GLY A 562 14.58 10.84 24.22
N SER A 563 13.31 10.69 24.62
CA SER A 563 12.84 9.64 25.54
C SER A 563 13.08 8.21 25.05
N LEU A 564 13.21 7.99 23.73
CA LEU A 564 13.30 6.66 23.16
C LEU A 564 14.74 6.18 22.93
N LYS A 565 15.74 7.03 23.14
CA LYS A 565 17.15 6.74 22.79
C LYS A 565 17.62 5.38 23.30
N LYS A 566 17.57 5.19 24.62
CA LYS A 566 18.06 3.96 25.27
C LYS A 566 17.32 2.73 24.74
N TYR A 567 16.00 2.80 24.68
CA TYR A 567 15.17 1.68 24.23
C TYR A 567 15.53 1.24 22.79
N ILE A 568 15.67 2.19 21.86
CA ILE A 568 15.98 1.89 20.46
C ILE A 568 17.38 1.30 20.33
N TYR A 569 18.35 1.93 21.00
CA TYR A 569 19.74 1.48 21.01
C TYR A 569 19.85 0.03 21.52
N ASP A 570 19.28 -0.25 22.69
CA ASP A 570 19.29 -1.56 23.31
C ASP A 570 18.55 -2.60 22.46
N THR A 571 17.39 -2.24 21.88
CA THR A 571 16.59 -3.15 21.03
C THR A 571 17.35 -3.56 19.77
N ILE A 572 18.01 -2.62 19.08
CA ILE A 572 18.75 -2.92 17.85
C ILE A 572 19.95 -3.82 18.18
N LEU A 573 20.77 -3.44 19.16
CA LEU A 573 22.03 -4.14 19.47
C LEU A 573 21.86 -5.49 20.17
N SER A 574 20.70 -5.75 20.79
CA SER A 574 20.39 -7.05 21.42
C SER A 574 19.56 -7.99 20.55
N SER A 575 19.14 -7.54 19.36
CA SER A 575 18.32 -8.35 18.46
C SER A 575 19.15 -9.28 17.57
N SER A 576 18.49 -10.29 17.03
CA SER A 576 19.09 -11.34 16.20
C SER A 576 19.63 -10.82 14.85
N ILE A 577 19.37 -9.55 14.49
CA ILE A 577 19.92 -8.95 13.26
C ILE A 577 21.43 -8.75 13.36
N ILE A 578 21.97 -8.61 14.57
CA ILE A 578 23.40 -8.47 14.82
C ILE A 578 24.14 -9.79 14.58
N GLU A 579 23.47 -10.92 14.77
CA GLU A 579 24.06 -12.23 14.49
C GLU A 579 23.86 -12.66 13.03
N LYS A 580 22.78 -12.20 12.38
CA LYS A 580 22.35 -12.72 11.06
C LYS A 580 22.61 -11.81 9.88
N ILE A 581 22.75 -10.50 10.09
CA ILE A 581 22.72 -9.50 9.00
C ILE A 581 23.87 -8.50 9.11
N PHE A 582 24.15 -8.00 10.31
CA PHE A 582 25.04 -6.86 10.50
C PHE A 582 26.28 -7.19 11.32
N ASP A 583 27.35 -6.43 11.10
CA ASP A 583 28.46 -6.40 12.05
C ASP A 583 28.10 -5.51 13.24
N LYS A 584 28.26 -6.05 14.46
CA LYS A 584 27.88 -5.37 15.70
C LYS A 584 28.60 -4.01 15.86
N ASN A 585 29.91 -3.98 15.65
CA ASN A 585 30.71 -2.78 15.87
C ASN A 585 30.38 -1.71 14.81
N ARG A 586 30.13 -2.12 13.56
CA ARG A 586 29.73 -1.20 12.47
C ARG A 586 28.36 -0.58 12.76
N ILE A 587 27.39 -1.35 13.25
CA ILE A 587 26.08 -0.82 13.66
C ILE A 587 26.17 0.07 14.90
N GLU A 588 26.91 -0.34 15.93
CA GLU A 588 27.10 0.45 17.15
C GLU A 588 27.70 1.83 16.83
N ASN A 589 28.73 1.87 15.98
CA ASN A 589 29.33 3.11 15.48
C ASN A 589 28.33 3.98 14.67
N TYR A 590 27.49 3.35 13.85
CA TYR A 590 26.45 4.05 13.09
C TYR A 590 25.40 4.69 14.00
N LEU A 591 24.93 3.96 15.02
CA LEU A 591 24.01 4.47 16.05
C LEU A 591 24.65 5.62 16.83
N ASP A 592 25.89 5.45 17.27
CA ASP A 592 26.65 6.48 17.99
C ASP A 592 26.77 7.77 17.18
N SER A 593 27.07 7.66 15.88
CA SER A 593 27.14 8.81 14.97
C SER A 593 25.79 9.52 14.86
N TYR A 594 24.69 8.78 14.71
CA TYR A 594 23.34 9.36 14.69
C TYR A 594 23.01 10.13 15.96
N TYR A 595 23.40 9.61 17.13
CA TYR A 595 23.12 10.25 18.42
C TYR A 595 24.07 11.40 18.78
N LYS A 596 25.30 11.41 18.25
CA LYS A 596 26.31 12.46 18.50
C LYS A 596 26.19 13.64 17.51
N THR A 597 25.64 13.42 16.33
CA THR A 597 25.53 14.46 15.28
C THR A 597 24.12 15.04 15.17
N ASN A 598 23.98 16.17 14.48
CA ASN A 598 22.67 16.73 14.10
C ASN A 598 22.10 16.13 12.81
N LEU A 599 22.73 15.09 12.25
CA LEU A 599 22.25 14.43 11.05
C LEU A 599 20.88 13.77 11.30
N ASN A 600 20.03 13.77 10.25
CA ASN A 600 18.66 13.27 10.33
C ASN A 600 18.50 11.95 9.57
N TYR A 601 18.95 10.86 10.21
CA TYR A 601 18.78 9.47 9.74
C TYR A 601 17.68 8.71 10.49
N ASP A 602 16.70 9.43 11.04
CA ASP A 602 15.61 8.86 11.85
C ASP A 602 14.85 7.70 11.16
N ASN A 603 14.66 7.80 9.85
CA ASN A 603 14.03 6.80 9.01
C ASN A 603 14.89 5.54 8.83
N ASN A 604 16.21 5.69 8.79
CA ASN A 604 17.16 4.57 8.74
C ASN A 604 17.15 3.82 10.08
N ILE A 605 17.18 4.57 11.19
CA ILE A 605 17.09 4.01 12.55
C ILE A 605 15.75 3.28 12.75
N PHE A 606 14.65 3.85 12.24
CA PHE A 606 13.35 3.20 12.33
C PHE A 606 13.28 1.92 11.49
N ALA A 607 13.87 1.90 10.30
CA ALA A 607 13.96 0.68 9.49
C ALA A 607 14.78 -0.42 10.18
N LEU A 608 15.90 -0.07 10.85
CA LEU A 608 16.66 -1.03 11.66
C LEU A 608 15.83 -1.55 12.85
N LEU A 609 15.08 -0.68 13.52
CA LEU A 609 14.22 -1.07 14.63
C LEU A 609 13.09 -2.03 14.19
N THR A 610 12.40 -1.74 13.10
CA THR A 610 11.30 -2.60 12.63
C THR A 610 11.82 -3.92 12.09
N LEU A 611 13.00 -3.93 11.46
CA LEU A 611 13.71 -5.15 11.09
C LEU A 611 14.11 -5.98 12.30
N ALA A 612 14.70 -5.36 13.34
CA ALA A 612 15.04 -6.02 14.62
C ALA A 612 13.83 -6.75 15.21
N LEU A 613 12.72 -6.03 15.37
CA LEU A 613 11.49 -6.58 15.95
C LEU A 613 10.89 -7.71 15.11
N TRP A 614 10.96 -7.61 13.79
CA TRP A 614 10.42 -8.62 12.89
C TRP A 614 11.31 -9.89 12.87
N VAL A 615 12.64 -9.73 12.76
CA VAL A 615 13.58 -10.85 12.81
C VAL A 615 13.49 -11.57 14.15
N ASP A 616 13.39 -10.86 15.28
CA ASP A 616 13.25 -11.52 16.58
C ASP A 616 11.93 -12.29 16.73
N LYS A 617 10.87 -11.84 16.06
CA LYS A 617 9.58 -12.53 16.07
C LYS A 617 9.58 -13.78 15.20
N TYR A 618 10.23 -13.72 14.05
CA TYR A 618 10.11 -14.74 13.00
C TYR A 618 11.39 -15.53 12.72
N HIS A 619 12.53 -15.18 13.28
CA HIS A 619 13.82 -15.82 12.96
C HIS A 619 14.75 -15.95 14.17
N LYS A 620 14.28 -15.61 15.37
CA LYS A 620 14.97 -15.92 16.63
C LYS A 620 15.06 -17.42 16.87
#